data_AF-A0A2K9DNM6-F1
#
_entry.id   AF-A0A2K9DNM6-F1
#
_cell.length_a   1.000
_cell.length_b   1.000
_cell.length_c   1.000
_cell.angle_alpha   90.00
_cell.angle_beta   90.00
_cell.angle_gamma   90.00
#
_symmetry.space_group_name_H-M   'P 1'
#
loop_
_entity.id
_entity.type
_entity.pdbx_description
1 polymer ?
#
loop_
_entity_poly.entity_id
_entity_poly.type
_entity_poly.pdbx_seq_one_letter_code
_entity_poly.pdbx_strand_id
1 'polypeptide(L)' 'MTNSSLPDRARGRFFTATTGQPPTDEQRAAVTAINEAVVLLAVVIEENTPNSRNKSLALTALEDVSMRANRAIFATGPFA' A
#
# COMPACT_ATOMS: atom_id res chain seq x y z
N MET A 1 -8.08 -23.97 31.44
CA MET A 1 -7.98 -23.73 29.97
C MET A 1 -8.05 -22.22 29.78
N THR A 2 -6.96 -21.62 29.28
CA THR A 2 -6.74 -20.18 29.28
C THR A 2 -7.59 -19.43 28.24
N ASN A 3 -8.14 -18.31 28.68
CA ASN A 3 -8.94 -17.34 27.93
C ASN A 3 -8.36 -17.02 26.54
N SER A 4 -9.15 -17.22 25.48
CA SER A 4 -8.86 -16.70 24.14
C SER A 4 -9.97 -15.74 23.72
N SER A 5 -9.96 -14.55 24.30
CA SER A 5 -10.66 -13.38 23.77
C SER A 5 -9.62 -12.37 23.29
N LEU A 6 -8.98 -12.67 22.16
CA LEU A 6 -8.35 -11.61 21.38
C LEU A 6 -9.42 -10.54 21.14
N PRO A 7 -9.24 -9.29 21.62
CA PRO A 7 -10.30 -8.30 21.55
C PRO A 7 -10.67 -8.09 20.09
N ASP A 8 -11.96 -8.15 19.74
CA ASP A 8 -12.44 -8.05 18.35
C ASP A 8 -11.91 -6.80 17.62
N ARG A 9 -11.58 -5.75 18.37
CA ARG A 9 -10.89 -4.54 17.88
C ARG A 9 -9.53 -4.83 17.22
N ALA A 10 -8.79 -5.82 17.71
CA ALA A 10 -7.50 -6.22 17.15
C ALA A 10 -7.70 -6.97 15.83
N ARG A 11 -8.72 -7.85 15.72
CA ARG A 11 -9.00 -8.59 14.48
C ARG A 11 -9.33 -7.65 13.30
N GLY A 12 -10.09 -6.58 13.54
CA GLY A 12 -10.37 -5.57 12.51
C GLY A 12 -9.13 -4.80 12.03
N ARG A 13 -8.03 -4.78 12.80
CA ARG A 13 -6.77 -4.13 12.40
C ARG A 13 -5.87 -5.02 11.54
N PHE A 14 -6.06 -6.34 11.61
CA PHE A 14 -5.21 -7.34 10.96
C PHE A 14 -6.00 -8.13 9.90
N PHE A 15 -6.81 -7.43 9.12
CA PHE A 15 -7.48 -8.02 7.96
C PHE A 15 -6.43 -8.39 6.90
N THR A 16 -6.47 -9.63 6.43
CA THR A 16 -5.59 -10.12 5.36
C THR A 16 -6.36 -10.25 4.07
N ALA A 17 -5.65 -10.17 2.93
CA ALA A 17 -6.24 -10.41 1.61
C ALA A 17 -6.95 -11.78 1.53
N THR A 18 -6.52 -12.77 2.30
CA THR A 18 -7.11 -14.11 2.36
C THR A 18 -8.49 -14.15 3.01
N THR A 19 -8.79 -13.21 3.92
CA THR A 19 -10.08 -13.15 4.62
C THR A 19 -11.04 -12.12 4.03
N GLY A 20 -10.64 -11.44 2.95
CA GLY A 20 -11.39 -10.35 2.37
C GLY A 20 -12.23 -10.69 1.15
N GLN A 21 -13.19 -9.81 0.88
CA GLN A 21 -13.89 -9.83 -0.39
C GLN A 21 -12.87 -9.61 -1.51
N PRO A 22 -13.01 -10.32 -2.65
CA PRO A 22 -12.24 -10.00 -3.84
C PRO A 22 -12.35 -8.50 -4.16
N PRO A 23 -11.26 -7.85 -4.61
CA PRO A 23 -11.34 -6.46 -5.06
C PRO A 23 -12.46 -6.26 -6.08
N THR A 24 -13.08 -5.08 -6.10
CA THR A 24 -13.95 -4.69 -7.21
C THR A 24 -13.12 -4.37 -8.46
N ASP A 25 -13.77 -4.26 -9.62
CA ASP A 25 -13.08 -3.81 -10.85
C ASP A 25 -12.53 -2.39 -10.70
N GLU A 26 -13.26 -1.51 -10.02
CA GLU A 26 -12.81 -0.14 -9.71
C GLU A 26 -11.57 -0.14 -8.81
N GLN A 27 -11.54 -0.99 -7.77
CA GLN A 27 -10.37 -1.12 -6.90
C GLN A 27 -9.17 -1.69 -7.67
N ARG A 28 -9.38 -2.67 -8.55
CA ARG A 28 -8.31 -3.18 -9.44
C ARG A 28 -7.77 -2.07 -10.34
N ALA A 29 -8.66 -1.32 -10.99
CA ALA A 29 -8.27 -0.23 -11.87
C ALA A 29 -7.47 0.86 -11.12
N ALA A 30 -7.89 1.20 -9.89
CA ALA A 30 -7.18 2.14 -9.05
C ALA A 30 -5.77 1.65 -8.66
N VAL A 31 -5.63 0.37 -8.26
CA VAL A 31 -4.31 -0.24 -7.97
C VAL A 31 -3.41 -0.20 -9.20
N THR A 32 -3.93 -0.55 -10.38
CA THR A 32 -3.18 -0.50 -11.64
C THR A 32 -2.69 0.92 -11.93
N ALA A 33 -3.57 1.92 -11.85
CA ALA A 33 -3.21 3.31 -12.11
C ALA A 33 -2.12 3.85 -11.15
N ILE A 34 -2.20 3.51 -9.87
CA ILE A 34 -1.18 3.88 -8.87
C ILE A 34 0.16 3.23 -9.21
N ASN A 35 0.15 1.92 -9.50
CA ASN A 35 1.38 1.19 -9.79
C ASN A 35 2.07 1.70 -11.06
N GLU A 36 1.31 2.00 -12.10
CA GLU A 36 1.84 2.61 -13.34
C GLU A 36 2.51 3.95 -13.06
N ALA A 37 1.87 4.83 -12.28
CA ALA A 37 2.42 6.14 -11.92
C ALA A 37 3.69 6.03 -11.05
N VAL A 38 3.69 5.11 -10.08
CA VAL A 38 4.85 4.82 -9.22
C VAL A 38 6.04 4.36 -10.06
N VAL A 39 5.83 3.40 -10.96
CA VAL A 39 6.90 2.87 -11.83
C VAL A 39 7.45 3.96 -12.74
N LEU A 40 6.58 4.76 -13.36
CA LEU A 40 7.00 5.87 -14.20
C LEU A 40 7.88 6.87 -13.44
N LEU A 41 7.47 7.27 -12.23
CA LEU A 41 8.26 8.18 -11.41
C LEU A 41 9.59 7.55 -10.96
N ALA A 42 9.61 6.26 -10.65
CA ALA A 42 10.85 5.56 -10.31
C ALA A 42 11.85 5.61 -11.46
N VAL A 43 11.41 5.34 -12.70
CA VAL A 43 12.25 5.46 -13.92
C VAL A 43 12.78 6.88 -14.08
N VAL A 44 11.92 7.90 -13.94
CA VAL A 44 12.33 9.30 -14.04
C VAL A 44 13.40 9.65 -13.01
N ILE A 45 13.24 9.21 -11.75
CA ILE A 45 14.26 9.38 -10.70
C ILE A 45 15.55 8.67 -11.08
N GLU A 46 15.45 7.44 -11.59
CA GLU A 46 16.62 6.65 -11.94
C GLU A 46 17.46 7.28 -13.04
N GLU A 47 16.83 7.79 -14.08
CA GLU A 47 17.49 8.35 -15.27
C GLU A 47 18.01 9.78 -15.03
N ASN A 48 17.33 10.56 -14.19
CA ASN A 48 17.58 12.01 -14.07
C ASN A 48 18.29 12.42 -12.76
N THR A 49 18.64 11.47 -11.89
CA THR A 49 19.36 11.78 -10.64
C THR A 49 20.68 11.01 -10.52
N PRO A 50 21.76 11.65 -10.02
CA PRO A 50 23.02 10.95 -9.78
C PRO A 50 22.86 9.82 -8.76
N ASN A 51 23.65 8.77 -8.93
CA ASN A 51 23.73 7.70 -7.94
C ASN A 51 24.24 8.25 -6.59
N SER A 52 23.33 8.39 -5.63
CA SER A 52 23.56 9.08 -4.38
C SER A 52 22.63 8.57 -3.29
N ARG A 53 22.93 8.92 -2.04
CA ARG A 53 22.06 8.62 -0.90
C ARG A 53 20.65 9.19 -1.09
N ASN A 54 20.53 10.38 -1.67
CA ASN A 54 19.22 11.00 -1.90
C ASN A 54 18.39 10.25 -2.94
N LYS A 55 19.02 9.73 -4.00
CA LYS A 55 18.33 8.85 -4.97
C LYS A 55 17.76 7.60 -4.30
N SER A 56 18.59 6.93 -3.48
CA SER A 56 18.14 5.75 -2.72
C SER A 56 16.99 6.08 -1.76
N LEU A 57 17.09 7.18 -1.01
CA LEU A 57 16.02 7.62 -0.11
C LEU A 57 14.72 7.99 -0.85
N ALA A 58 14.81 8.61 -2.02
CA ALA A 58 13.65 8.94 -2.84
C ALA A 58 12.93 7.68 -3.33
N LEU A 59 13.67 6.68 -3.79
CA LEU A 59 13.08 5.39 -4.21
C LEU A 59 12.43 4.65 -3.02
N THR A 60 13.09 4.62 -1.86
CA THR A 60 12.50 4.03 -0.63
C THR A 60 11.23 4.78 -0.18
N ALA A 61 11.21 6.11 -0.27
CA ALA A 61 10.01 6.88 0.05
C ALA A 61 8.87 6.56 -0.94
N LEU A 62 9.21 6.36 -2.21
CA LEU A 62 8.25 6.01 -3.25
C LEU A 62 7.65 4.60 -3.06
N GLU A 63 8.43 3.64 -2.54
CA GLU A 63 7.93 2.33 -2.10
C GLU A 63 6.89 2.47 -0.97
N ASP A 64 7.16 3.30 0.04
CA ASP A 64 6.21 3.57 1.14
C ASP A 64 4.93 4.24 0.62
N VAL A 65 5.05 5.18 -0.33
CA VAL A 65 3.89 5.77 -1.03
C VAL A 65 3.06 4.69 -1.71
N SER A 66 3.69 3.81 -2.51
CA SER A 66 2.99 2.72 -3.21
C SER A 66 2.24 1.81 -2.24
N MET A 67 2.90 1.38 -1.16
CA MET A 67 2.28 0.52 -0.15
C MET A 67 1.09 1.18 0.53
N ARG A 68 1.22 2.45 0.96
CA ARG A 68 0.16 3.17 1.67
C ARG A 68 -1.01 3.51 0.77
N ALA A 69 -0.75 3.97 -0.45
CA ALA A 69 -1.78 4.33 -1.42
C ALA A 69 -2.60 3.11 -1.84
N ASN A 70 -1.94 1.98 -2.15
CA ASN A 70 -2.64 0.73 -2.45
C ASN A 70 -3.43 0.21 -1.25
N ARG A 71 -2.91 0.34 -0.03
CA ARG A 71 -3.66 -0.04 1.18
C ARG A 71 -4.89 0.83 1.42
N ALA A 72 -4.84 2.12 1.08
CA ALA A 72 -5.96 3.05 1.26
C ALA A 72 -7.18 2.68 0.40
N ILE A 73 -6.98 2.10 -0.80
CA ILE A 73 -8.06 1.60 -1.66
C ILE A 73 -8.98 0.59 -0.96
N PHE A 74 -8.41 -0.18 -0.02
CA PHE A 74 -9.12 -1.23 0.71
C PHE A 74 -9.45 -0.83 2.14
N ALA A 75 -9.12 0.40 2.56
CA ALA A 75 -9.43 0.88 3.89
C ALA A 75 -10.95 1.09 4.03
N THR A 76 -11.53 0.56 5.10
CA THR A 76 -12.94 0.79 5.47
C THR A 76 -13.00 1.38 6.86
N GLY A 77 -13.65 2.53 7.05
CA GLY A 77 -13.81 3.16 8.35
C GLY A 77 -14.01 4.69 8.27
N PRO A 78 -14.21 5.37 9.43
CA PRO A 78 -14.48 6.82 9.47
C PRO A 78 -13.27 7.71 9.12
N PHE A 79 -12.09 7.10 8.98
CA PHE A 79 -10.84 7.77 8.60
C PHE A 79 -10.17 7.08 7.39
N ALA A 80 -10.94 6.27 6.65
CA ALA A 80 -10.54 5.77 5.34
C ALA A 80 -10.70 6.89 4.30
#